data_AF-A0A3S4VH04-F1
#
_entry.id   AF-A0A3S4VH04-F1
#
_cell.length_a   1.000
_cell.length_b   1.000
_cell.length_c   1.000
_cell.angle_alpha   90.00
_cell.angle_beta   90.00
_cell.angle_gamma   90.00
#
_symmetry.space_group_name_H-M   'P 1'
#
loop_
_entity.id
_entity.type
_entity.pdbx_description
1 polymer ?
#
loop_
_entity_poly.entity_id
_entity_poly.type
_entity_poly.pdbx_seq_one_letter_code
_entity_poly.pdbx_strand_id
1 'polypeptide(L)' 'MKIKEYMDIKSLVEYIPLTISTVYTMVHKQKIPFNKIGKKLVFNREEIDDWIKNGQQTKMNIKLPQIKI' A
#
# COMPACT_ATOMS: atom_id res chain seq x y z
N MET A 1 19.97 7.29 -5.51
CA MET A 1 18.77 6.99 -6.32
C MET A 1 17.57 7.63 -5.63
N LYS A 2 16.79 8.48 -6.31
CA LYS A 2 15.58 9.08 -5.71
C LYS A 2 14.52 7.99 -5.62
N ILE A 3 14.17 7.58 -4.40
CA ILE A 3 13.02 6.71 -4.18
C ILE A 3 11.80 7.54 -4.59
N LYS A 4 10.99 7.00 -5.50
CA LYS A 4 9.74 7.65 -5.91
C LYS A 4 8.82 7.61 -4.69
N GLU A 5 8.66 8.76 -4.02
CA GLU A 5 7.94 8.88 -2.74
C GLU A 5 6.44 8.56 -2.87
N TYR A 6 5.91 8.70 -4.09
CA TYR A 6 4.50 8.55 -4.38
C TYR A 6 4.25 7.45 -5.43
N MET A 7 3.26 6.61 -5.14
CA MET A 7 2.78 5.54 -5.99
C MET A 7 1.37 5.85 -6.49
N ASP A 8 1.08 5.47 -7.73
CA ASP A 8 -0.31 5.34 -8.19
C ASP A 8 -0.86 3.96 -7.80
N ILE A 9 -2.13 3.71 -8.11
CA ILE A 9 -2.75 2.44 -7.75
C ILE A 9 -2.09 1.23 -8.42
N LYS A 10 -1.49 1.39 -9.61
CA LYS A 10 -0.82 0.30 -10.32
C LYS A 10 0.51 -0.03 -9.67
N SER A 11 1.31 1.00 -9.38
CA SER A 11 2.56 0.86 -8.63
C SER A 11 2.32 0.29 -7.23
N LEU A 12 1.21 0.67 -6.58
CA LEU A 12 0.87 0.12 -5.27
C LEU A 12 0.59 -1.39 -5.33
N VAL A 13 -0.21 -1.87 -6.29
CA VAL A 13 -0.51 -3.33 -6.39
C VAL A 13 0.66 -4.16 -6.90
N GLU A 14 1.66 -3.54 -7.52
CA GLU A 14 2.97 -4.17 -7.78
C GLU A 14 3.84 -4.19 -6.53
N TYR A 15 3.67 -3.21 -5.64
CA TYR A 15 4.45 -3.07 -4.40
C TYR A 15 3.95 -3.98 -3.27
N ILE A 16 2.64 -4.15 -3.14
CA ILE A 16 2.00 -5.03 -2.13
C ILE A 16 1.14 -6.09 -2.81
N PRO A 17 1.02 -7.31 -2.23
CA PRO A 17 0.27 -8.40 -2.83
C PRO A 17 -1.26 -8.23 -2.68
N LEU A 18 -1.79 -7.08 -3.12
CA LEU A 18 -3.22 -6.75 -3.14
C LEU A 18 -3.69 -6.53 -4.58
N THR A 19 -4.98 -6.78 -4.82
CA THR A 19 -5.59 -6.45 -6.11
C THR A 19 -6.07 -4.99 -6.13
N ILE A 20 -6.18 -4.41 -7.33
CA ILE A 20 -6.72 -3.06 -7.53
C ILE A 20 -8.12 -2.93 -6.91
N SER A 21 -8.97 -3.95 -7.07
CA SER A 21 -10.32 -4.00 -6.50
C SER A 21 -10.30 -3.95 -4.97
N THR A 22 -9.39 -4.71 -4.35
CA THR A 22 -9.17 -4.69 -2.90
C THR A 22 -8.73 -3.30 -2.44
N VAL A 23 -7.76 -2.69 -3.12
CA VAL A 23 -7.29 -1.33 -2.79
C VAL A 23 -8.44 -0.32 -2.88
N TYR A 24 -9.24 -0.33 -3.95
CA TYR A 24 -10.41 0.56 -4.05
C TYR A 24 -11.41 0.35 -2.90
N THR A 25 -11.69 -0.91 -2.55
CA THR A 25 -12.55 -1.24 -1.40
C THR A 25 -11.96 -0.67 -0.10
N MET A 26 -10.64 -0.76 0.09
CA MET A 26 -9.96 -0.24 1.28
C MET A 26 -9.95 1.28 1.31
N VAL A 27 -9.74 1.95 0.18
CA VAL A 27 -9.83 3.41 0.05
C VAL A 27 -11.24 3.89 0.39
N HIS A 28 -12.27 3.26 -0.20
CA HIS A 28 -13.66 3.59 0.10
C HIS A 28 -14.01 3.40 1.58
N LYS A 29 -13.46 2.36 2.22
CA LYS A 29 -13.61 2.09 3.65
C LYS A 29 -12.63 2.85 4.54
N GLN A 30 -11.78 3.72 3.97
CA GLN A 30 -10.74 4.48 4.69
C GLN A 30 -9.81 3.59 5.54
N LYS A 31 -9.50 2.39 5.05
CA LYS A 31 -8.66 1.38 5.74
C LYS A 31 -7.19 1.39 5.31
N ILE A 32 -6.85 2.15 4.28
CA ILE A 32 -5.50 2.30 3.74
C ILE A 32 -5.22 3.80 3.62
N PRO A 33 -4.02 4.30 3.97
CA PRO A 33 -3.68 5.71 3.78
C PRO A 33 -3.66 6.04 2.28
N PHE A 34 -4.25 7.17 1.91
CA PHE A 34 -4.27 7.65 0.53
C PHE A 34 -4.38 9.17 0.49
N ASN A 35 -3.84 9.77 -0.57
CA ASN A 35 -3.98 11.17 -0.89
C ASN A 35 -4.78 11.30 -2.18
N LYS A 36 -5.70 12.26 -2.21
CA LYS A 36 -6.49 12.56 -3.41
C LYS A 36 -5.95 13.80 -4.08
N ILE A 37 -5.44 13.64 -5.31
CA ILE A 37 -4.97 14.74 -6.15
C ILE A 37 -5.94 14.86 -7.33
N GLY A 38 -6.90 15.77 -7.21
CA GLY A 38 -8.00 15.93 -8.16
C GLY A 38 -8.85 14.66 -8.26
N LYS A 39 -8.80 13.98 -9.41
CA LYS A 39 -9.52 12.71 -9.66
C LYS A 39 -8.65 11.46 -9.44
N LYS A 40 -7.36 11.63 -9.13
CA LYS A 40 -6.42 10.52 -8.96
C LYS A 40 -6.15 10.23 -7.48
N LEU A 41 -5.98 8.96 -7.18
CA LEU A 41 -5.48 8.48 -5.89
C LEU A 41 -3.97 8.32 -5.97
N VAL A 42 -3.28 8.80 -4.95
CA VAL A 42 -1.83 8.73 -4.80
C VAL A 42 -1.53 8.18 -3.41
N PHE A 43 -0.50 7.36 -3.32
CA PHE A 43 -0.12 6.66 -2.10
C PHE A 43 1.32 7.02 -1.75
N ASN A 44 1.54 7.61 -0.57
CA ASN A 44 2.89 7.82 -0.07
C ASN A 44 3.48 6.46 0.36
N ARG A 45 4.69 6.15 -0.11
CA ARG A 45 5.35 4.90 0.23
C ARG A 45 5.61 4.75 1.72
N GLU A 46 6.09 5.80 2.40
CA GLU A 46 6.40 5.75 3.82
C GLU A 46 5.13 5.53 4.66
N GLU A 47 4.04 6.23 4.32
CA GLU A 47 2.74 6.02 4.99
C GLU A 47 2.21 4.59 4.78
N ILE A 48 2.38 4.03 3.58
CA ILE A 48 2.00 2.65 3.29
C ILE A 48 2.87 1.67 4.08
N ASP A 49 4.18 1.89 4.13
CA ASP A 49 5.10 1.05 4.90
C ASP A 49 4.76 1.08 6.39
N ASP A 50 4.49 2.26 6.94
CA ASP A 50 4.08 2.43 8.33
C ASP A 50 2.71 1.85 8.59
N TRP A 51 1.77 1.98 7.65
CA TRP A 51 0.46 1.32 7.74
C TRP A 51 0.58 -0.20 7.73
N ILE A 52 1.47 -0.78 6.92
CA ILE A 52 1.73 -2.23 6.92
C ILE A 52 2.34 -2.66 8.26
N LYS A 53 3.32 -1.91 8.78
CA LYS A 53 3.97 -2.21 10.07
C LYS A 53 2.97 -2.11 11.24
N ASN A 54 2.14 -1.07 11.26
CA ASN A 54 1.18 -0.80 12.33
C ASN A 54 -0.11 -1.62 12.21
N GLY A 55 -0.49 -2.01 11.00
CA GLY A 55 -1.66 -2.85 10.70
C GLY A 55 -1.46 -4.32 11.09
N GLN A 56 -0.22 -4.73 11.40
CA GLN A 56 0.08 -6.03 12.01
C GLN A 56 -0.30 -6.05 13.49
N GLN A 57 -1.60 -5.95 13.79
CA GLN A 57 -2.10 -6.57 15.01
C GLN A 57 -2.10 -8.09 14.77
N THR A 58 -0.94 -8.68 15.05
CA THR A 58 -0.60 -10.10 15.15
C THR A 58 -1.76 -11.08 14.87
N LYS A 59 -1.91 -11.47 13.60
CA LYS A 59 -2.34 -12.83 13.25
C LYS A 59 -1.30 -13.40 12.29
N MET A 60 -0.43 -14.25 12.83
CA MET A 60 0.61 -14.99 12.11
C MET A 60 0.05 -15.76 10.90
N ASN A 61 0.96 -16.08 9.95
CA ASN A 61 0.84 -16.93 8.76
C ASN A 61 0.47 -16.30 7.41
N ILE A 62 1.18 -15.25 6.98
CA ILE A 62 1.51 -15.13 5.55
C ILE A 62 3.02 -14.96 5.45
N LYS A 63 3.71 -15.97 4.90
CA LYS A 63 5.10 -15.80 4.46
C LYS A 63 5.09 -14.72 3.39
N LEU A 64 5.39 -13.47 3.75
CA LEU A 64 5.81 -12.51 2.73
C LEU A 64 7.06 -13.11 2.08
N PRO A 65 7.13 -13.17 0.74
CA PRO A 65 8.34 -13.58 0.07
C PRO A 65 9.45 -12.66 0.57
N GLN A 66 10.44 -13.26 1.23
CA GLN A 66 11.67 -12.57 1.61
C GLN A 66 12.22 -12.00 0.30
N ILE A 67 12.18 -10.67 0.18
CA ILE A 67 12.86 -9.96 -0.90
C ILE A 67 14.34 -10.23 -0.65
N LYS A 68 14.86 -11.27 -1.31
CA LYS A 68 16.28 -11.54 -1.34
C LYS A 68 16.93 -10.41 -2.12
N ILE A 69 17.62 -9.54 -1.38
CA ILE A 69 18.66 -8.67 -1.91
C ILE A 69 19.81 -9.57 -2.39
#